data_AF-A0A5B0FTM3-F1
#
_entry.id   AF-A0A5B0FTM3-F1
#
_cell.length_a   1.000
_cell.length_b   1.000
_cell.length_c   1.000
_cell.angle_alpha   90.00
_cell.angle_beta   90.00
_cell.angle_gamma   90.00
#
_symmetry.space_group_name_H-M   'P 1'
#
loop_
_entity.id
_entity.type
_entity.pdbx_description
1 polymer ?
#
loop_
_entity_poly.entity_id
_entity_poly.type
_entity_poly.pdbx_seq_one_letter_code
_entity_poly.pdbx_strand_id
1 'polypeptide(L)'
;MLHSMTGKEIFDRYQSIALMKGLGSQEFFYGNILYEALRIEGEKKLFELLEVAESTGQRVSLSYSTASADDQNEPALAVLI
;
A
#
# COMPACT_ATOMS: atom_id res chain seq x y z
N MET A 1 -15.34 -21.30 -5.81
CA MET A 1 -13.90 -20.98 -5.87
C MET A 1 -13.78 -19.48 -5.64
N LEU A 2 -13.33 -19.05 -4.45
CA LEU A 2 -12.98 -17.63 -4.28
C LEU A 2 -11.74 -17.41 -5.14
N HIS A 3 -11.88 -16.65 -6.24
CA HIS A 3 -10.71 -16.10 -6.92
C HIS A 3 -10.09 -15.11 -5.95
N SER A 4 -8.98 -15.48 -5.31
CA SER A 4 -8.12 -14.51 -4.63
C SER A 4 -7.63 -13.53 -5.68
N MET A 5 -7.82 -12.23 -5.43
CA MET A 5 -7.37 -11.21 -6.37
C MET A 5 -5.84 -11.20 -6.38
N THR A 6 -5.23 -11.03 -7.56
CA THR A 6 -3.78 -10.85 -7.63
C THR A 6 -3.37 -9.52 -7.01
N GLY A 7 -2.13 -9.40 -6.55
CA GLY A 7 -1.62 -8.17 -5.91
C GLY A 7 -1.71 -6.97 -6.84
N LYS A 8 -1.59 -7.19 -8.15
CA LYS A 8 -1.83 -6.19 -9.18
C LYS A 8 -3.29 -5.74 -9.24
N GLU A 9 -4.24 -6.68 -9.26
CA GLU A 9 -5.68 -6.35 -9.25
C GLU A 9 -6.09 -5.61 -7.97
N ILE A 10 -5.52 -6.01 -6.84
CA ILE A 10 -5.72 -5.35 -5.55
C ILE A 10 -5.19 -3.91 -5.61
N PHE A 11 -3.97 -3.73 -6.12
CA PHE A 11 -3.36 -2.41 -6.30
C PHE A 11 -4.21 -1.53 -7.22
N ASP A 12 -4.55 -2.02 -8.42
CA ASP A 12 -5.34 -1.30 -9.41
C ASP A 12 -6.72 -0.91 -8.85
N ARG A 13 -7.34 -1.78 -8.06
CA ARG A 13 -8.60 -1.49 -7.37
C ARG A 13 -8.44 -0.34 -6.38
N TYR A 14 -7.40 -0.34 -5.55
CA TYR A 14 -7.16 0.75 -4.60
C TYR A 14 -6.83 2.07 -5.31
N GLN A 15 -6.06 2.04 -6.40
CA GLN A 15 -5.81 3.23 -7.22
C GLN A 15 -7.09 3.75 -7.87
N SER A 16 -7.95 2.86 -8.37
CA SER A 16 -9.24 3.25 -8.94
C SER A 16 -10.15 3.90 -7.89
N ILE A 17 -10.21 3.35 -6.67
CA ILE A 17 -10.99 3.94 -5.57
C ILE A 17 -10.41 5.29 -5.15
N ALA A 18 -9.07 5.41 -5.06
CA ALA A 18 -8.39 6.68 -4.78
C ALA A 18 -8.78 7.77 -5.79
N LEU A 19 -8.77 7.44 -7.08
CA LEU A 19 -9.18 8.34 -8.16
C LEU A 19 -10.67 8.70 -8.07
N MET A 20 -11.55 7.75 -7.78
CA MET A 20 -12.99 7.99 -7.64
C MET A 20 -13.34 8.87 -6.44
N LYS A 21 -12.66 8.67 -5.31
CA LYS A 21 -12.92 9.39 -4.06
C LYS A 21 -12.30 10.78 -4.04
N GLY A 22 -11.24 10.98 -4.83
CA GLY A 22 -10.61 12.26 -5.04
C GLY A 22 -9.73 12.74 -3.88
N LEU A 23 -9.04 13.85 -4.13
CA LEU A 23 -8.08 14.48 -3.22
C LEU A 23 -8.69 14.73 -1.84
N GLY A 24 -7.96 14.33 -0.78
CA GLY A 24 -8.37 14.53 0.61
C GLY A 24 -9.19 13.39 1.24
N SER A 25 -9.58 12.38 0.46
CA SER A 25 -10.21 11.17 0.98
C SER A 25 -9.19 10.18 1.56
N GLN A 26 -9.59 9.38 2.54
CA GLN A 26 -8.73 8.35 3.14
C GLN A 26 -8.25 7.34 2.09
N GLU A 27 -9.09 7.04 1.11
CA GLU A 27 -8.76 6.14 0.02
C GLU A 27 -7.72 6.76 -0.93
N PHE A 28 -7.78 8.07 -1.17
CA PHE A 28 -6.73 8.77 -1.92
C PHE A 28 -5.39 8.77 -1.19
N PHE A 29 -5.38 8.98 0.13
CA PHE A 29 -4.17 8.84 0.94
C PHE A 29 -3.62 7.41 0.89
N TYR A 30 -4.49 6.41 1.00
CA TYR A 30 -4.08 5.00 0.93
C TYR A 30 -3.52 4.63 -0.46
N GLY A 31 -4.12 5.13 -1.54
CA GLY A 31 -3.57 4.97 -2.89
C GLY A 31 -2.16 5.54 -3.03
N ASN A 32 -1.89 6.70 -2.44
CA ASN A 32 -0.54 7.28 -2.39
C ASN A 32 0.42 6.43 -1.55
N ILE A 33 -0.01 5.91 -0.40
CA ILE A 33 0.80 5.00 0.44
C ILE A 33 1.22 3.77 -0.37
N LEU A 34 0.30 3.15 -1.12
CA LEU A 34 0.64 2.01 -1.98
C LEU A 34 1.57 2.41 -3.12
N TYR A 35 1.41 3.60 -3.68
CA TYR A 35 2.28 4.10 -4.75
C TYR A 35 3.72 4.35 -4.25
N GLU A 36 3.87 4.93 -3.05
CA GLU A 36 5.17 5.12 -2.43
C GLU A 36 5.79 3.76 -2.03
N ALA A 37 4.99 2.84 -1.49
CA ALA A 37 5.44 1.46 -1.22
C ALA A 37 5.93 0.76 -2.49
N LEU A 38 5.26 0.99 -3.62
CA LEU A 38 5.66 0.45 -4.92
C LEU A 38 7.03 0.97 -5.36
N ARG A 39 7.29 2.27 -5.13
CA ARG A 39 8.57 2.89 -5.47
C ARG A 39 9.73 2.40 -4.59
N ILE A 40 9.46 2.07 -3.33
CA ILE A 40 10.47 1.64 -2.37
C ILE A 40 10.76 0.14 -2.49
N GLU A 41 9.71 -0.69 -2.45
CA GLU A 41 9.84 -2.15 -2.35
C GLU A 41 9.85 -2.84 -3.73
N GLY A 42 9.36 -2.15 -4.76
CA GLY A 42 9.15 -2.70 -6.10
C GLY A 42 7.86 -3.50 -6.25
N GLU A 43 7.45 -3.71 -7.51
CA GLU A 43 6.18 -4.36 -7.87
C GLU A 43 6.02 -5.75 -7.24
N LYS A 44 7.04 -6.59 -7.37
CA LYS A 44 6.95 -7.99 -6.90
C LYS A 44 6.64 -8.06 -5.41
N LYS A 45 7.40 -7.34 -4.59
CA LYS A 45 7.31 -7.41 -3.13
C LYS A 45 6.03 -6.74 -2.61
N LEU A 46 5.61 -5.63 -3.22
CA LEU A 46 4.35 -4.99 -2.87
C LEU A 46 3.15 -5.88 -3.22
N PHE A 47 3.14 -6.50 -4.39
CA PHE A 47 2.02 -7.34 -4.82
C PHE A 47 1.91 -8.60 -3.97
N GLU A 48 3.03 -9.26 -3.64
CA GLU A 48 3.05 -10.37 -2.68
C GLU A 48 2.49 -9.93 -1.30
N LEU A 49 2.87 -8.75 -0.81
CA LEU A 49 2.32 -8.19 0.43
C LEU A 49 0.81 -7.91 0.35
N LEU A 50 0.32 -7.38 -0.78
CA LEU A 50 -1.10 -7.13 -0.99
C LEU A 50 -1.93 -8.41 -1.05
N GLU A 51 -1.41 -9.46 -1.68
CA GLU A 51 -2.05 -10.78 -1.73
C GLU A 51 -2.14 -11.40 -0.33
N VAL A 52 -1.06 -11.31 0.46
CA VAL A 52 -1.06 -11.76 1.85
C VAL A 52 -2.05 -10.94 2.69
N ALA A 53 -2.10 -9.62 2.49
CA ALA A 53 -3.05 -8.75 3.18
C ALA A 53 -4.51 -9.12 2.84
N GLU A 54 -4.83 -9.37 1.57
CA GLU A 54 -6.16 -9.80 1.14
C GLU A 54 -6.53 -11.16 1.75
N SER A 55 -5.61 -12.13 1.67
CA SER A 55 -5.81 -13.47 2.23
C SER A 55 -5.94 -13.49 3.75
N THR A 56 -5.45 -12.48 4.47
CA THR A 56 -5.50 -12.37 5.93
C THR A 56 -6.54 -11.38 6.44
N GLY A 57 -7.20 -10.64 5.53
CA GLY A 57 -8.11 -9.54 5.88
C GLY A 57 -7.41 -8.30 6.45
N GLN A 58 -6.09 -8.21 6.31
CA GLN A 58 -5.24 -7.11 6.78
C GLN A 58 -5.08 -6.02 5.72
N ARG A 59 -4.47 -4.88 6.08
CA ARG A 59 -4.15 -3.80 5.14
C ARG A 59 -2.65 -3.52 5.14
N VAL A 60 -2.12 -3.06 4.01
CA VAL A 60 -0.71 -2.67 3.90
C VAL A 60 -0.59 -1.22 4.36
N SER A 61 0.23 -0.96 5.38
CA SER A 61 0.55 0.39 5.82
C SER A 61 2.04 0.65 5.66
N LEU A 62 2.41 1.86 5.27
CA LEU A 62 3.79 2.29 5.40
C LEU A 62 4.07 2.49 6.90
N SER A 63 5.13 1.86 7.41
CA SER A 63 5.66 2.18 8.72
C SER A 63 6.92 3.02 8.54
N TYR A 64 6.81 4.29 8.89
CA TYR A 64 7.97 5.15 9.04
C TYR A 64 8.69 4.69 10.31
N SER A 65 9.93 4.21 10.17
CA SER A 65 10.75 3.90 11.34
C SER A 65 10.92 5.17 12.16
N THR A 66 10.39 5.19 13.38
CA THR A 66 10.64 6.24 14.38
C THR A 66 12.05 6.08 14.96
N ALA A 67 13.05 6.05 14.09
CA ALA A 67 14.45 6.11 14.47
C ALA A 67 15.06 7.35 13.83
N SER A 68 15.21 8.38 14.66
CA SER A 68 15.95 9.63 14.41
C SER A 68 15.10 10.78 13.87
N ALA A 69 14.95 11.81 14.72
CA ALA A 69 14.30 13.08 14.43
C ALA A 69 15.14 13.99 13.51
N ASP A 70 15.89 13.43 12.56
CA ASP A 70 16.81 14.19 11.71
C ASP A 70 16.93 13.56 10.31
N ASP A 71 15.79 13.21 9.68
CA ASP A 71 15.65 13.08 8.21
C ASP A 71 14.19 12.72 7.90
N GLN A 72 13.31 13.70 8.10
CA GLN A 72 11.89 13.55 7.79
C GLN A 72 11.68 13.84 6.30
N ASN A 73 11.73 12.81 5.43
CA ASN A 73 10.95 12.80 4.18
C ASN A 73 10.94 11.50 3.35
N GLU A 74 11.59 10.41 3.76
CA GLU A 74 11.58 9.17 2.95
C GLU A 74 11.00 7.98 3.72
N PRO A 75 9.98 7.28 3.19
CA PRO A 75 9.46 6.07 3.83
C PRO A 75 10.50 4.95 3.74
N ALA A 76 10.80 4.32 4.87
CA ALA A 76 11.85 3.31 4.94
C ALA A 76 11.36 1.90 4.57
N LEU A 77 10.13 1.51 4.96
CA LEU A 77 9.62 0.13 4.81
C LEU A 77 8.08 0.05 4.76
N ALA A 78 7.53 -0.86 3.95
CA ALA A 78 6.11 -1.22 3.97
C ALA A 78 5.85 -2.42 4.91
N VAL A 79 4.81 -2.36 5.74
CA VAL A 79 4.45 -3.43 6.69
C VAL A 79 2.95 -3.76 6.65
N LEU A 80 2.59 -4.97 7.08
CA LEU A 80 1.19 -5.40 7.25
C LEU A 80 0.64 -4.92 8.60
N ILE A 81 -0.61 -4.41 8.62
CA ILE A 81 -1.36 -4.03 9.83
C ILE A 81 -2.74 -4.67 9.88
#